data_AF-D7FZZ1-F1
#
_entry.id   AF-D7FZZ1-F1
#
_cell.length_a   1.000
_cell.length_b   1.000
_cell.length_c   1.000
_cell.angle_alpha   90.00
_cell.angle_beta   90.00
_cell.angle_gamma   90.00
#
_symmetry.space_group_name_H-M   'P 1'
#
loop_
_entity.id
_entity.type
_entity.pdbx_description
1 polymer ?
#
loop_
_entity_poly.entity_id
_entity_poly.type
_entity_poly.pdbx_seq_one_letter_code
_entity_poly.pdbx_strand_id
1 'polypeptide(L)'
;MEGDKRPTACVDHAAIGMVIVRHSRSRCCDFEGCQRYPTFNFKGKRRPRRCSEHAVEGMVDVKAPCCEQPGCSTLPYYGAGAEKKRRRCAQHKLPGMVDIKSRRCEFSGCLTQPTYGVRGEPKARRCAKHKVQGMVNIVHRHCEFPGCTVQPYYGVEGSRGGTHCATHKLPGMVKTKGQRCSYPGCSTRPSYGNDGDKKPSMCGKHKSLGMVDVINRRCDEPDCNTQPTHAAEGTTLATRCAVHRLEGMVNIKSRRCGFEGCNTQPYYGMPGDKRGSRCSKHREEGMEDVHNRRCKFEGCNVSASFGPRVRGMGATHCAKHRLPQMAPLYRRKNMGSRVLENRVYGTYQPMRLQCRRT
;
A
#
# COMPACT_ATOMS: atom_id res chain seq x y z
N MET A 1 36.29 7.66 67.78
CA MET A 1 35.00 6.92 67.67
C MET A 1 34.63 6.85 66.20
N GLU A 2 35.05 5.78 65.52
CA GLU A 2 34.66 5.53 64.13
C GLU A 2 33.24 4.92 64.12
N GLY A 3 32.25 5.74 63.78
CA GLY A 3 30.87 5.28 63.58
C GLY A 3 30.71 4.59 62.22
N ASP A 4 30.03 3.44 62.22
CA ASP A 4 29.74 2.59 61.07
C ASP A 4 28.94 3.39 60.01
N LYS A 5 29.59 3.78 58.90
CA LYS A 5 29.02 4.61 57.81
C LYS A 5 28.17 3.79 56.83
N ARG A 6 27.20 3.01 57.33
CA ARG A 6 26.27 2.26 56.47
C ARG A 6 24.98 3.06 56.27
N PRO A 7 24.49 3.23 55.03
CA PRO A 7 23.20 3.88 54.80
C PRO A 7 22.08 3.04 55.41
N THR A 8 21.21 3.67 56.18
CA THR A 8 20.10 3.02 56.88
C THR A 8 18.73 3.27 56.24
N ALA A 9 18.62 4.26 55.34
CA ALA A 9 17.39 4.62 54.63
C ALA A 9 17.68 5.17 53.23
N CYS A 10 16.72 5.05 52.30
CA CYS A 10 16.78 5.71 50.99
C CYS A 10 16.33 7.19 51.08
N VAL A 11 16.64 8.00 50.06
CA VAL A 11 16.38 9.46 50.05
C VAL A 11 14.90 9.78 50.31
N ASP A 12 14.00 8.96 49.77
CA ASP A 12 12.56 9.14 49.93
C ASP A 12 12.04 8.78 51.34
N HIS A 13 12.87 8.13 52.17
CA HIS A 13 12.54 7.71 53.53
C HIS A 13 13.54 8.24 54.57
N ALA A 14 14.27 9.32 54.26
CA ALA A 14 15.23 9.93 55.17
C ALA A 14 14.50 10.74 56.27
N ALA A 15 14.82 10.46 57.54
CA ALA A 15 14.30 11.25 58.67
C ALA A 15 14.97 12.63 58.74
N ILE A 16 14.28 13.59 59.36
CA ILE A 16 14.79 14.96 59.56
C ILE A 16 16.09 14.90 60.36
N GLY A 17 17.17 15.46 59.82
CA GLY A 17 18.51 15.43 60.41
C GLY A 17 19.47 14.36 59.86
N MET A 18 19.01 13.50 58.93
CA MET A 18 19.90 12.54 58.25
C MET A 18 20.71 13.22 57.13
N VAL A 19 22.03 13.02 57.14
CA VAL A 19 22.92 13.49 56.08
C VAL A 19 23.04 12.44 54.96
N ILE A 20 23.00 12.91 53.71
CA ILE A 20 23.15 12.02 52.55
C ILE A 20 24.58 11.50 52.48
N VAL A 21 24.79 10.24 52.89
CA VAL A 21 26.08 9.56 52.76
C VAL A 21 26.20 9.03 51.33
N ARG A 22 26.88 9.78 50.46
CA ARG A 22 27.18 9.34 49.10
C ARG A 22 28.21 8.22 49.17
N HIS A 23 27.81 6.98 48.85
CA HIS A 23 28.79 5.96 48.50
C HIS A 23 29.61 6.50 47.33
N SER A 24 30.93 6.58 47.51
CA SER A 24 31.94 6.94 46.50
C SER A 24 31.94 6.06 45.23
N ARG A 25 30.98 5.12 45.12
CA ARG A 25 30.80 4.19 44.00
C ARG A 25 29.54 4.44 43.15
N SER A 26 28.58 5.27 43.58
CA SER A 26 27.35 5.56 42.82
C SER A 26 27.55 6.81 41.95
N ARG A 27 28.24 6.62 40.81
CA ARG A 27 28.57 7.70 39.86
C ARG A 27 27.31 8.15 39.13
N CYS A 28 26.97 9.42 39.28
CA CYS A 28 25.89 10.09 38.55
C CYS A 28 26.37 10.57 37.17
N CYS A 29 25.44 11.02 36.32
CA CYS A 29 25.74 11.61 35.03
C CYS A 29 26.65 12.85 35.18
N ASP A 30 27.63 13.00 34.30
CA ASP A 30 28.58 14.13 34.22
C ASP A 30 27.93 15.45 33.74
N PHE A 31 26.61 15.59 33.85
CA PHE A 31 25.90 16.84 33.57
C PHE A 31 25.56 17.48 34.91
N GLU A 32 25.84 18.77 35.06
CA GLU A 32 25.66 19.46 36.33
C GLU A 32 24.22 19.33 36.84
N GLY A 33 24.07 18.97 38.12
CA GLY A 33 22.77 18.72 38.75
C GLY A 33 22.06 17.43 38.34
N CYS A 34 22.60 16.62 37.41
CA CYS A 34 21.93 15.39 36.98
C CYS A 34 22.18 14.22 37.95
N GLN A 35 21.12 13.76 38.61
CA GLN A 35 21.17 12.60 39.53
C GLN A 35 20.94 11.25 38.84
N ARG A 36 20.77 11.23 37.50
CA ARG A 36 20.50 10.00 36.76
C ARG A 36 21.77 9.16 36.61
N TYR A 37 21.59 7.84 36.60
CA TYR A 37 22.68 6.90 36.39
C TYR A 37 23.20 7.00 34.93
N PRO A 38 24.52 7.14 34.70
CA PRO A 38 25.05 7.18 33.36
C PRO A 38 25.09 5.79 32.73
N THR A 39 24.72 5.73 31.45
CA THR A 39 24.83 4.55 30.58
C THR A 39 25.54 4.84 29.26
N PHE A 40 25.64 6.12 28.86
CA PHE A 40 26.19 6.54 27.59
C PHE A 40 27.64 7.03 27.69
N ASN A 41 28.45 6.70 26.68
CA ASN A 41 29.75 7.32 26.42
C ASN A 41 30.15 7.13 24.94
N PHE A 42 31.24 7.75 24.51
CA PHE A 42 31.80 7.55 23.19
C PHE A 42 32.31 6.11 22.97
N LYS A 43 32.25 5.68 21.72
CA LYS A 43 32.65 4.33 21.26
C LYS A 43 34.06 3.97 21.77
N GLY A 44 34.20 2.78 22.34
CA GLY A 44 35.48 2.26 22.87
C GLY A 44 35.75 2.59 24.34
N LYS A 45 35.00 3.50 24.97
CA LYS A 45 35.14 3.80 26.41
C LYS A 45 34.18 2.91 27.22
N ARG A 46 34.73 2.12 28.15
CA ARG A 46 33.92 1.18 28.98
C ARG A 46 33.19 1.84 30.16
N ARG A 47 33.58 3.06 30.53
CA ARG A 47 32.99 3.79 31.66
C ARG A 47 31.89 4.73 31.15
N PRO A 48 30.62 4.57 31.52
CA PRO A 48 29.57 5.50 31.12
C PRO A 48 29.75 6.85 31.81
N ARG A 49 29.44 7.95 31.11
CA ARG A 49 29.58 9.34 31.58
C ARG A 49 28.27 10.11 31.57
N ARG A 50 27.37 9.83 30.63
CA ARG A 50 26.10 10.57 30.48
C ARG A 50 24.90 9.64 30.60
N CYS A 51 23.76 10.18 31.03
CA CYS A 51 22.47 9.50 30.95
C CYS A 51 21.89 9.63 29.52
N SER A 52 20.80 8.92 29.22
CA SER A 52 20.17 8.91 27.89
C SER A 52 19.72 10.29 27.41
N GLU A 53 19.29 11.17 28.32
CA GLU A 53 18.84 12.53 27.98
C GLU A 53 20.00 13.50 27.77
N HIS A 54 21.15 13.25 28.39
CA HIS A 54 22.35 14.09 28.27
C HIS A 54 23.42 13.48 27.36
N ALA A 55 23.03 12.49 26.56
CA ALA A 55 23.87 11.89 25.54
C ALA A 55 24.02 12.88 24.38
N VAL A 56 25.26 13.22 24.03
CA VAL A 56 25.56 14.04 22.85
C VAL A 56 25.70 13.17 21.61
N GLU A 57 25.64 13.79 20.44
CA GLU A 57 25.82 13.09 19.17
C GLU A 57 27.13 12.27 19.16
N GLY A 58 27.05 11.01 18.71
CA GLY A 58 28.18 10.07 18.73
C GLY A 58 28.37 9.30 20.05
N MET A 59 27.63 9.59 21.12
CA MET A 59 27.59 8.73 22.31
C MET A 59 26.69 7.52 22.10
N VAL A 60 27.13 6.37 22.61
CA VAL A 60 26.40 5.10 22.58
C VAL A 60 26.20 4.59 23.99
N ASP A 61 25.17 3.78 24.21
CA ASP A 61 25.04 3.07 25.48
C ASP A 61 26.17 2.02 25.59
N VAL A 62 27.11 2.26 26.50
CA VAL A 62 28.30 1.41 26.70
C VAL A 62 28.08 0.30 27.73
N LYS A 63 26.94 0.34 28.43
CA LYS A 63 26.50 -0.74 29.34
C LYS A 63 25.65 -1.77 28.61
N ALA A 64 24.91 -1.35 27.60
CA ALA A 64 24.15 -2.25 26.77
C ALA A 64 25.07 -3.17 25.94
N PRO A 65 24.71 -4.45 25.74
CA PRO A 65 25.46 -5.31 24.85
C PRO A 65 25.37 -4.77 23.42
N CYS A 66 26.51 -4.68 22.73
CA CYS A 66 26.59 -4.29 21.33
C CYS A 66 26.66 -5.53 20.43
N CYS A 67 26.26 -5.37 19.18
CA CYS A 67 26.51 -6.36 18.14
C CYS A 67 28.01 -6.68 18.04
N GLU A 68 28.35 -7.97 17.92
CA GLU A 68 29.73 -8.46 17.79
C GLU A 68 30.38 -8.09 16.43
N GLN A 69 29.66 -7.40 15.52
CA GLN A 69 30.28 -6.87 14.29
C GLN A 69 31.18 -5.69 14.67
N PRO A 70 32.47 -5.70 14.26
CA PRO A 70 33.35 -4.57 14.47
C PRO A 70 32.71 -3.27 14.00
N GLY A 71 32.62 -2.31 14.90
CA GLY A 71 32.09 -0.99 14.60
C GLY A 71 30.57 -0.82 14.71
N CYS A 72 29.79 -1.86 15.04
CA CYS A 72 28.34 -1.75 15.18
C CYS A 72 27.91 -1.43 16.63
N SER A 73 27.12 -0.37 16.81
CA SER A 73 26.55 0.07 18.10
C SER A 73 25.11 -0.37 18.33
N THR A 74 24.54 -1.14 17.41
CA THR A 74 23.14 -1.59 17.53
C THR A 74 23.03 -2.78 18.48
N LEU A 75 21.90 -2.84 19.20
CA LEU A 75 21.61 -3.94 20.13
C LEU A 75 21.51 -5.27 19.38
N PRO A 76 22.18 -6.34 19.86
CA PRO A 76 22.05 -7.65 19.29
C PRO A 76 20.72 -8.29 19.72
N TYR A 77 20.06 -8.94 18.76
CA TYR A 77 18.83 -9.71 18.96
C TYR A 77 19.00 -11.18 18.56
N TYR A 78 19.97 -11.45 17.68
CA TYR A 78 20.20 -12.74 17.05
C TYR A 78 21.41 -13.46 17.65
N GLY A 79 21.35 -14.78 17.72
CA GLY A 79 22.47 -15.65 18.08
C GLY A 79 22.21 -17.09 17.66
N ALA A 80 23.09 -18.01 18.07
CA ALA A 80 22.92 -19.43 17.78
C ALA A 80 21.70 -19.99 18.52
N GLY A 81 20.93 -20.88 17.89
CA GLY A 81 19.62 -21.29 18.40
C GLY A 81 19.59 -22.01 19.74
N ALA A 82 20.70 -22.64 20.12
CA ALA A 82 20.91 -23.27 21.43
C ALA A 82 21.46 -22.30 22.49
N GLU A 83 22.00 -21.15 22.08
CA GLU A 83 22.61 -20.19 23.00
C GLU A 83 21.57 -19.19 23.52
N LYS A 84 21.70 -18.80 24.80
CA LYS A 84 20.94 -17.68 25.39
C LYS A 84 21.58 -16.31 25.09
N LYS A 85 22.76 -16.29 24.46
CA LYS A 85 23.54 -15.07 24.21
C LYS A 85 23.17 -14.46 22.86
N ARG A 86 22.75 -13.19 22.89
CA ARG A 86 22.52 -12.36 21.70
C ARG A 86 23.88 -11.82 21.24
N ARG A 87 24.24 -12.07 19.98
CA ARG A 87 25.53 -11.73 19.40
C ARG A 87 25.44 -10.71 18.27
N ARG A 88 24.36 -10.74 17.47
CA ARG A 88 24.25 -9.96 16.23
C ARG A 88 22.95 -9.17 16.14
N CYS A 89 22.99 -8.01 15.50
CA CYS A 89 21.78 -7.24 15.18
C CYS A 89 21.10 -7.75 13.89
N ALA A 90 19.96 -7.17 13.53
CA ALA A 90 19.21 -7.58 12.34
C ALA A 90 19.99 -7.41 11.03
N GLN A 91 20.79 -6.35 10.91
CA GLN A 91 21.62 -6.09 9.71
C GLN A 91 22.82 -7.04 9.61
N HIS A 92 23.35 -7.51 10.74
CA HIS A 92 24.53 -8.38 10.79
C HIS A 92 24.19 -9.84 11.10
N LYS A 93 22.94 -10.24 10.92
CA LYS A 93 22.48 -11.62 11.16
C LYS A 93 23.19 -12.58 10.20
N LEU A 94 23.85 -13.60 10.74
CA LEU A 94 24.43 -14.68 9.94
C LEU A 94 23.40 -15.77 9.62
N PRO A 95 23.57 -16.54 8.52
CA PRO A 95 22.76 -17.74 8.27
C PRO A 95 22.75 -18.67 9.48
N GLY A 96 21.59 -19.24 9.81
CA GLY A 96 21.41 -20.10 10.99
C GLY A 96 21.22 -19.38 12.33
N MET A 97 21.43 -18.06 12.39
CA MET A 97 21.11 -17.30 13.61
C MET A 97 19.61 -17.05 13.74
N VAL A 98 19.13 -17.10 14.98
CA VAL A 98 17.71 -16.96 15.32
C VAL A 98 17.54 -15.84 16.33
N ASP A 99 16.35 -15.23 16.34
CA ASP A 99 16.00 -14.25 17.37
C ASP A 99 15.90 -14.97 18.73
N ILE A 100 16.71 -14.51 19.68
CA ILE A 100 16.76 -15.03 21.06
C ILE A 100 15.91 -14.17 21.99
N LYS A 101 15.70 -12.88 21.66
CA LYS A 101 14.92 -11.97 22.50
C LYS A 101 13.42 -12.28 22.40
N SER A 102 12.94 -12.56 21.19
CA SER A 102 11.53 -12.80 20.92
C SER A 102 11.11 -14.20 21.36
N ARG A 103 9.90 -14.31 21.93
CA ARG A 103 9.29 -15.61 22.23
C ARG A 103 9.08 -16.41 20.95
N ARG A 104 9.20 -17.73 21.07
CA ARG A 104 8.97 -18.68 19.97
C ARG A 104 7.65 -19.39 20.16
N CYS A 105 7.11 -19.86 19.05
CA CYS A 105 5.96 -20.75 19.05
C CYS A 105 6.27 -22.01 19.86
N GLU A 106 5.33 -22.45 20.71
CA GLU A 106 5.48 -23.62 21.57
C GLU A 106 5.58 -24.95 20.80
N PHE A 107 5.28 -24.95 19.50
CA PHE A 107 5.48 -26.12 18.65
C PHE A 107 6.98 -26.43 18.50
N SER A 108 7.35 -27.69 18.73
CA SER A 108 8.75 -28.17 18.70
C SER A 108 9.46 -27.79 17.40
N GLY A 109 10.63 -27.15 17.53
CA GLY A 109 11.44 -26.73 16.39
C GLY A 109 10.93 -25.49 15.64
N CYS A 110 9.83 -24.86 16.09
CA CYS A 110 9.29 -23.68 15.41
C CYS A 110 10.01 -22.39 15.82
N LEU A 111 10.62 -21.72 14.85
CA LEU A 111 11.36 -20.46 15.06
C LEU A 111 10.51 -19.20 14.85
N THR A 112 9.24 -19.34 14.45
CA THR A 112 8.36 -18.19 14.23
C THR A 112 7.80 -17.65 15.53
N GLN A 113 7.67 -16.33 15.64
CA GLN A 113 7.03 -15.68 16.77
C GLN A 113 5.54 -16.08 16.86
N PRO A 114 5.05 -16.42 18.06
CA PRO A 114 3.65 -16.76 18.22
C PRO A 114 2.78 -15.51 18.15
N THR A 115 1.66 -15.63 17.44
CA THR A 115 0.64 -14.59 17.33
C THR A 115 -0.76 -15.08 17.70
N TYR A 116 -0.94 -16.41 17.76
CA TYR A 116 -2.20 -17.07 18.07
C TYR A 116 -2.22 -17.62 19.51
N GLY A 117 -3.36 -17.48 20.17
CA GLY A 117 -3.63 -17.95 21.52
C GLY A 117 -5.14 -18.00 21.79
N VAL A 118 -5.53 -18.28 23.03
CA VAL A 118 -6.95 -18.27 23.41
C VAL A 118 -7.40 -16.83 23.65
N ARG A 119 -8.64 -16.49 23.26
CA ARG A 119 -9.18 -15.14 23.43
C ARG A 119 -9.17 -14.75 24.91
N GLY A 120 -8.58 -13.60 25.25
CA GLY A 120 -8.43 -13.13 26.62
C GLY A 120 -7.10 -13.48 27.27
N GLU A 121 -6.32 -14.41 26.71
CA GLU A 121 -4.96 -14.64 27.20
C GLU A 121 -4.04 -13.46 26.87
N PRO A 122 -3.12 -13.07 27.78
CA PRO A 122 -2.20 -11.96 27.55
C PRO A 122 -1.04 -12.31 26.60
N LYS A 123 -0.81 -13.60 26.31
CA LYS A 123 0.38 -14.08 25.59
C LYS A 123 -0.01 -15.12 24.53
N ALA A 124 0.39 -14.86 23.29
CA ALA A 124 0.29 -15.84 22.21
C ALA A 124 1.27 -16.99 22.42
N ARG A 125 0.82 -18.21 22.09
CA ARG A 125 1.55 -19.47 22.27
C ARG A 125 1.94 -20.12 20.96
N ARG A 126 1.14 -19.93 19.90
CA ARG A 126 1.32 -20.58 18.60
C ARG A 126 1.44 -19.57 17.47
N CYS A 127 2.09 -19.96 16.38
CA CYS A 127 2.14 -19.17 15.16
C CYS A 127 0.97 -19.54 14.22
N ALA A 128 0.82 -18.81 13.10
CA ALA A 128 -0.24 -19.06 12.13
C ALA A 128 -0.25 -20.50 11.58
N LYS A 129 0.93 -21.12 11.42
CA LYS A 129 1.07 -22.50 10.92
C LYS A 129 0.72 -23.56 11.96
N HIS A 130 0.87 -23.25 13.24
CA HIS A 130 0.68 -24.20 14.36
C HIS A 130 -0.49 -23.83 15.27
N LYS A 131 -1.40 -22.98 14.79
CA LYS A 131 -2.62 -22.65 15.52
C LYS A 131 -3.52 -23.89 15.58
N VAL A 132 -4.13 -24.11 16.74
CA VAL A 132 -5.12 -25.18 16.94
C VAL A 132 -6.52 -24.59 16.81
N GLN A 133 -7.54 -25.42 16.59
CA GLN A 133 -8.94 -24.98 16.54
C GLN A 133 -9.30 -24.17 17.80
N GLY A 134 -10.00 -23.05 17.60
CA GLY A 134 -10.36 -22.11 18.67
C GLY A 134 -9.29 -21.04 18.99
N MET A 135 -8.06 -21.15 18.49
CA MET A 135 -7.05 -20.10 18.68
C MET A 135 -7.26 -18.91 17.73
N VAL A 136 -7.13 -17.71 18.27
CA VAL A 136 -7.28 -16.43 17.55
C VAL A 136 -6.01 -15.59 17.67
N ASN A 137 -5.82 -14.61 16.77
CA ASN A 137 -4.63 -13.77 16.79
C ASN A 137 -4.69 -12.72 17.90
N ILE A 138 -4.24 -13.04 19.12
CA ILE A 138 -4.33 -12.14 20.27
C ILE A 138 -3.29 -11.02 20.30
N VAL A 139 -2.32 -11.02 19.37
CA VAL A 139 -1.33 -9.94 19.24
C VAL A 139 -1.91 -8.74 18.49
N HIS A 140 -2.78 -8.98 17.52
CA HIS A 140 -3.46 -7.93 16.80
C HIS A 140 -4.86 -7.69 17.38
N ARG A 141 -5.27 -6.42 17.40
CA ARG A 141 -6.64 -6.06 17.80
C ARG A 141 -7.65 -6.73 16.85
N HIS A 142 -8.76 -7.19 17.42
CA HIS A 142 -9.90 -7.71 16.70
C HIS A 142 -11.03 -6.68 16.64
N CYS A 143 -11.94 -6.87 15.68
CA CYS A 143 -13.21 -6.16 15.65
C CYS A 143 -13.93 -6.30 17.00
N GLU A 144 -14.54 -5.21 17.46
CA GLU A 144 -15.27 -5.15 18.74
C GLU A 144 -16.54 -5.99 18.72
N PHE A 145 -17.11 -6.23 17.54
CA PHE A 145 -18.25 -7.13 17.38
C PHE A 145 -17.99 -8.52 18.00
N PRO A 146 -18.88 -9.02 18.88
CA PRO A 146 -18.72 -10.30 19.55
C PRO A 146 -18.44 -11.45 18.58
N GLY A 147 -17.45 -12.29 18.90
CA GLY A 147 -17.06 -13.43 18.07
C GLY A 147 -16.29 -13.08 16.79
N CYS A 148 -16.13 -11.81 16.42
CA CYS A 148 -15.36 -11.44 15.25
C CYS A 148 -13.84 -11.54 15.50
N THR A 149 -13.13 -12.18 14.58
CA THR A 149 -11.67 -12.37 14.59
C THR A 149 -10.96 -11.60 13.47
N VAL A 150 -11.72 -10.80 12.72
CA VAL A 150 -11.18 -9.96 11.65
C VAL A 150 -10.52 -8.72 12.26
N GLN A 151 -9.37 -8.34 11.73
CA GLN A 151 -8.68 -7.11 12.14
C GLN A 151 -9.54 -5.89 11.79
N PRO A 152 -9.78 -4.96 12.73
CA PRO A 152 -10.59 -3.80 12.48
C PRO A 152 -9.79 -2.74 11.74
N TYR A 153 -10.48 -2.06 10.83
CA TYR A 153 -9.93 -0.95 10.06
C TYR A 153 -10.93 0.19 9.84
N TYR A 154 -12.18 0.03 10.28
CA TYR A 154 -13.17 1.10 10.37
C TYR A 154 -13.30 1.58 11.81
N GLY A 155 -13.53 2.86 12.00
CA GLY A 155 -13.74 3.48 13.31
C GLY A 155 -14.29 4.89 13.15
N VAL A 156 -14.38 5.61 14.27
CA VAL A 156 -14.81 7.00 14.28
C VAL A 156 -13.72 7.89 13.67
N GLU A 157 -14.12 8.98 13.04
CA GLU A 157 -13.18 9.98 12.52
C GLU A 157 -12.25 10.49 13.62
N GLY A 158 -10.95 10.65 13.31
CA GLY A 158 -9.92 11.06 14.28
C GLY A 158 -9.43 9.96 15.23
N SER A 159 -10.03 8.77 15.25
CA SER A 159 -9.57 7.68 16.12
C SER A 159 -8.20 7.12 15.69
N ARG A 160 -7.35 6.78 16.67
CA ARG A 160 -5.98 6.24 16.46
C ARG A 160 -5.95 4.84 15.82
N GLY A 161 -7.10 4.20 15.59
CA GLY A 161 -7.19 2.86 15.04
C GLY A 161 -8.62 2.41 14.82
N GLY A 162 -8.81 1.38 14.00
CA GLY A 162 -10.12 0.84 13.71
C GLY A 162 -10.66 0.06 14.91
N THR A 163 -11.96 0.14 15.11
CA THR A 163 -12.73 -0.62 16.10
C THR A 163 -13.53 -1.74 15.45
N HIS A 164 -13.97 -1.56 14.19
CA HIS A 164 -14.81 -2.50 13.45
C HIS A 164 -14.18 -2.94 12.12
N CYS A 165 -14.57 -4.12 11.63
CA CYS A 165 -14.23 -4.61 10.29
C CYS A 165 -15.26 -4.13 9.25
N ALA A 166 -15.09 -4.47 7.96
CA ALA A 166 -16.05 -4.09 6.91
C ALA A 166 -17.46 -4.59 7.15
N THR A 167 -17.58 -5.84 7.64
CA THR A 167 -18.90 -6.47 7.82
C THR A 167 -19.65 -5.90 9.01
N HIS A 168 -18.94 -5.44 10.05
CA HIS A 168 -19.52 -4.85 11.26
C HIS A 168 -19.36 -3.33 11.32
N LYS A 169 -19.15 -2.68 10.18
CA LYS A 169 -19.02 -1.23 10.09
C LYS A 169 -20.37 -0.57 10.44
N LEU A 170 -20.40 0.27 11.47
CA LEU A 170 -21.57 1.07 11.80
C LEU A 170 -21.73 2.29 10.85
N PRO A 171 -22.96 2.84 10.71
CA PRO A 171 -23.17 4.11 10.01
C PRO A 171 -22.24 5.21 10.55
N GLY A 172 -21.68 6.02 9.64
CA GLY A 172 -20.72 7.09 10.00
C GLY A 172 -19.27 6.64 10.23
N MET A 173 -18.98 5.34 10.36
CA MET A 173 -17.58 4.89 10.51
C MET A 173 -16.78 5.05 9.22
N VAL A 174 -15.52 5.46 9.37
CA VAL A 174 -14.55 5.67 8.29
C VAL A 174 -13.37 4.74 8.43
N LYS A 175 -12.63 4.49 7.34
CA LYS A 175 -11.37 3.74 7.43
C LYS A 175 -10.35 4.59 8.20
N THR A 176 -9.89 4.11 9.34
CA THR A 176 -8.96 4.85 10.23
C THR A 176 -7.50 4.64 9.82
N LYS A 177 -7.20 3.50 9.19
CA LYS A 177 -5.88 3.17 8.63
C LYS A 177 -5.89 3.43 7.13
N GLY A 178 -5.09 4.41 6.71
CA GLY A 178 -4.91 4.80 5.31
C GLY A 178 -5.19 6.27 5.09
N GLN A 179 -4.36 6.92 4.27
CA GLN A 179 -4.57 8.32 3.91
C GLN A 179 -5.92 8.48 3.21
N ARG A 180 -6.62 9.56 3.54
CA ARG A 180 -7.89 9.95 2.90
C ARG A 180 -7.63 11.07 1.91
N CYS A 181 -8.55 11.24 0.96
CA CYS A 181 -8.57 12.41 0.12
C CYS A 181 -8.62 13.67 1.00
N SER A 182 -7.76 14.65 0.72
CA SER A 182 -7.69 15.90 1.49
C SER A 182 -8.93 16.79 1.33
N TYR A 183 -9.85 16.45 0.43
CA TYR A 183 -11.10 17.17 0.27
C TYR A 183 -12.03 16.96 1.48
N PRO A 184 -12.56 18.03 2.10
CA PRO A 184 -13.45 17.92 3.25
C PRO A 184 -14.63 16.98 3.02
N GLY A 185 -14.89 16.07 3.98
CA GLY A 185 -15.98 15.10 3.88
C GLY A 185 -15.73 13.92 2.94
N CYS A 186 -14.57 13.83 2.27
CA CYS A 186 -14.28 12.72 1.38
C CYS A 186 -13.68 11.51 2.13
N SER A 187 -14.27 10.32 1.97
CA SER A 187 -13.77 9.07 2.56
C SER A 187 -13.06 8.15 1.56
N THR A 188 -12.91 8.59 0.31
CA THR A 188 -12.23 7.81 -0.72
C THR A 188 -10.71 7.84 -0.53
N ARG A 189 -10.07 6.73 -0.90
CA ARG A 189 -8.61 6.63 -0.90
C ARG A 189 -8.06 7.57 -1.99
N PRO A 190 -7.09 8.44 -1.67
CA PRO A 190 -6.47 9.29 -2.66
C PRO A 190 -5.56 8.44 -3.55
N SER A 191 -5.46 8.83 -4.81
CA SER A 191 -4.58 8.24 -5.81
C SER A 191 -3.81 9.28 -6.61
N TYR A 192 -4.24 10.55 -6.53
CA TYR A 192 -3.68 11.66 -7.26
C TYR A 192 -2.88 12.57 -6.32
N GLY A 193 -1.78 13.11 -6.82
CA GLY A 193 -0.92 14.08 -6.13
C GLY A 193 -0.25 14.99 -7.15
N ASN A 194 0.66 15.85 -6.69
CA ASN A 194 1.53 16.60 -7.60
C ASN A 194 2.60 15.68 -8.17
N ASP A 195 3.18 16.08 -9.31
CA ASP A 195 4.29 15.31 -9.87
C ASP A 195 5.48 15.29 -8.91
N GLY A 196 6.05 14.11 -8.68
CA GLY A 196 7.10 13.87 -7.69
C GLY A 196 6.63 13.57 -6.26
N ASP A 197 5.33 13.70 -5.95
CA ASP A 197 4.83 13.37 -4.62
C ASP A 197 4.97 11.87 -4.32
N LYS A 198 5.56 11.54 -3.16
CA LYS A 198 5.66 10.14 -2.69
C LYS A 198 4.32 9.58 -2.19
N LYS A 199 3.35 10.44 -1.91
CA LYS A 199 2.05 10.06 -1.32
C LYS A 199 0.91 10.86 -1.99
N PRO A 200 -0.20 10.20 -2.38
CA PRO A 200 -1.33 10.86 -3.00
C PRO A 200 -2.13 11.68 -1.98
N SER A 201 -2.62 12.85 -2.38
CA SER A 201 -3.44 13.74 -1.57
C SER A 201 -4.92 13.73 -1.97
N MET A 202 -5.23 13.54 -3.25
CA MET A 202 -6.60 13.65 -3.79
C MET A 202 -7.10 12.37 -4.44
N CYS A 203 -8.42 12.17 -4.47
CA CYS A 203 -9.05 11.07 -5.19
C CYS A 203 -9.40 11.47 -6.63
N GLY A 204 -9.76 10.50 -7.48
CA GLY A 204 -10.11 10.79 -8.87
C GLY A 204 -11.30 11.74 -9.09
N LYS A 205 -12.19 11.87 -8.11
CA LYS A 205 -13.30 12.85 -8.16
C LYS A 205 -12.87 14.27 -7.77
N HIS A 206 -11.81 14.40 -6.99
CA HIS A 206 -11.36 15.68 -6.42
C HIS A 206 -9.94 16.05 -6.89
N LYS A 207 -9.42 15.39 -7.92
CA LYS A 207 -8.12 15.78 -8.50
C LYS A 207 -8.26 17.17 -9.11
N SER A 208 -7.32 18.07 -8.81
CA SER A 208 -7.23 19.36 -9.49
C SER A 208 -6.54 19.21 -10.84
N LEU A 209 -6.66 20.22 -11.70
CA LEU A 209 -5.86 20.32 -12.91
C LEU A 209 -4.37 20.23 -12.56
N GLY A 210 -3.61 19.47 -13.34
CA GLY A 210 -2.19 19.22 -13.12
C GLY A 210 -1.85 18.04 -12.18
N MET A 211 -2.81 17.50 -11.42
CA MET A 211 -2.54 16.34 -10.56
C MET A 211 -2.40 15.04 -11.36
N VAL A 212 -1.41 14.25 -10.97
CA VAL A 212 -1.02 12.99 -11.62
C VAL A 212 -1.31 11.81 -10.71
N ASP A 213 -1.51 10.62 -11.29
CA ASP A 213 -1.65 9.39 -10.51
C ASP A 213 -0.27 9.01 -9.95
N VAL A 214 -0.11 9.08 -8.63
CA VAL A 214 1.16 8.79 -7.93
C VAL A 214 1.19 7.38 -7.34
N ILE A 215 0.08 6.65 -7.40
CA ILE A 215 0.03 5.25 -6.97
C ILE A 215 0.39 4.33 -8.12
N ASN A 216 -0.26 4.53 -9.27
CA ASN A 216 -0.10 3.66 -10.41
C ASN A 216 1.13 4.07 -11.22
N ARG A 217 1.83 3.06 -11.75
CA ARG A 217 2.96 3.29 -12.66
C ARG A 217 2.49 4.12 -13.86
N ARG A 218 3.34 5.06 -14.26
CA ARG A 218 3.16 5.91 -15.45
C ARG A 218 4.00 5.38 -16.61
N CYS A 219 3.69 5.85 -17.81
CA CYS A 219 4.49 5.59 -19.00
C CYS A 219 5.92 6.10 -18.78
N ASP A 220 6.92 5.36 -19.25
CA ASP A 220 8.34 5.72 -19.15
C ASP A 220 8.74 6.84 -20.14
N GLU A 221 7.78 7.53 -20.75
CA GLU A 221 8.04 8.68 -21.62
C GLU A 221 7.94 9.95 -20.77
N PRO A 222 8.88 10.92 -20.89
CA PRO A 222 8.81 12.18 -20.16
C PRO A 222 7.46 12.86 -20.32
N ASP A 223 6.97 13.46 -19.24
CA ASP A 223 5.68 14.18 -19.17
C ASP A 223 4.43 13.36 -19.52
N CYS A 224 4.55 12.03 -19.62
CA CYS A 224 3.42 11.16 -19.92
C CYS A 224 2.75 10.60 -18.66
N ASN A 225 1.59 11.16 -18.31
CA ASN A 225 0.79 10.72 -17.15
C ASN A 225 -0.20 9.59 -17.45
N THR A 226 -0.05 8.91 -18.59
CA THR A 226 -0.93 7.78 -18.96
C THR A 226 -0.37 6.46 -18.43
N GLN A 227 -1.26 5.55 -18.05
CA GLN A 227 -0.83 4.23 -17.59
C GLN A 227 -0.24 3.41 -18.76
N PRO A 228 0.89 2.74 -18.53
CA PRO A 228 1.50 1.91 -19.56
C PRO A 228 0.69 0.64 -19.76
N THR A 229 0.53 0.28 -21.03
CA THR A 229 -0.21 -0.90 -21.49
C THR A 229 0.60 -1.76 -22.44
N HIS A 230 1.66 -1.20 -23.01
CA HIS A 230 2.50 -1.80 -24.03
C HIS A 230 3.89 -2.11 -23.48
N ALA A 231 4.45 -3.21 -23.96
CA ALA A 231 5.79 -3.69 -23.62
C ALA A 231 6.30 -4.62 -24.73
N ALA A 232 7.57 -5.04 -24.62
CA ALA A 232 8.08 -6.13 -25.43
C ALA A 232 7.31 -7.44 -25.17
N GLU A 233 7.20 -8.29 -26.19
CA GLU A 233 6.55 -9.59 -26.05
C GLU A 233 7.27 -10.47 -25.01
N GLY A 234 6.50 -11.27 -24.27
CA GLY A 234 7.02 -12.09 -23.17
C GLY A 234 7.24 -11.35 -21.84
N THR A 235 7.16 -10.02 -21.80
CA THR A 235 7.29 -9.26 -20.55
C THR A 235 5.96 -9.11 -19.80
N THR A 236 6.02 -9.06 -18.48
CA THR A 236 4.83 -8.88 -17.60
C THR A 236 4.62 -7.42 -17.17
N LEU A 237 5.62 -6.58 -17.39
CA LEU A 237 5.67 -5.19 -16.96
C LEU A 237 5.50 -4.25 -18.16
N ALA A 238 4.40 -3.50 -18.16
CA ALA A 238 4.17 -2.49 -19.16
C ALA A 238 5.00 -1.25 -18.86
N THR A 239 5.70 -0.75 -19.87
CA THR A 239 6.59 0.41 -19.77
C THR A 239 6.03 1.60 -20.53
N ARG A 240 5.34 1.38 -21.65
CA ARG A 240 4.83 2.46 -22.51
C ARG A 240 3.32 2.43 -22.68
N CYS A 241 2.73 3.60 -22.94
CA CYS A 241 1.31 3.72 -23.27
C CYS A 241 1.06 3.41 -24.75
N ALA A 242 -0.19 3.43 -25.19
CA ALA A 242 -0.52 3.16 -26.59
C ALA A 242 0.03 4.21 -27.57
N VAL A 243 0.19 5.45 -27.11
CA VAL A 243 0.72 6.58 -27.92
C VAL A 243 2.24 6.51 -28.01
N HIS A 244 2.93 6.17 -26.91
CA HIS A 244 4.39 6.13 -26.82
C HIS A 244 4.97 4.72 -26.97
N ARG A 245 4.21 3.80 -27.58
CA ARG A 245 4.69 2.45 -27.85
C ARG A 245 5.80 2.53 -28.90
N LEU A 246 6.89 1.82 -28.67
CA LEU A 246 7.93 1.65 -29.66
C LEU A 246 7.54 0.57 -30.65
N GLU A 247 8.22 0.53 -31.79
CA GLU A 247 8.06 -0.54 -32.76
C GLU A 247 8.31 -1.92 -32.11
N GLY A 248 7.49 -2.91 -32.45
CA GLY A 248 7.51 -4.23 -31.82
C GLY A 248 6.85 -4.32 -30.45
N MET A 249 6.43 -3.20 -29.82
CA MET A 249 5.71 -3.28 -28.54
C MET A 249 4.25 -3.68 -28.71
N VAL A 250 3.80 -4.57 -27.82
CA VAL A 250 2.49 -5.20 -27.85
C VAL A 250 1.72 -4.90 -26.57
N ASN A 251 0.39 -4.78 -26.65
CA ASN A 251 -0.45 -4.55 -25.47
C ASN A 251 -0.46 -5.83 -24.61
N ILE A 252 0.14 -5.77 -23.41
CA ILE A 252 0.23 -6.92 -22.48
C ILE A 252 -0.83 -6.88 -21.38
N LYS A 253 -1.54 -5.76 -21.22
CA LYS A 253 -2.58 -5.59 -20.18
C LYS A 253 -3.95 -6.06 -20.64
N SER A 254 -4.22 -5.95 -21.94
CA SER A 254 -5.48 -6.42 -22.53
C SER A 254 -5.41 -7.90 -22.83
N ARG A 255 -6.54 -8.60 -22.75
CA ARG A 255 -6.60 -10.02 -23.11
C ARG A 255 -6.24 -10.20 -24.58
N ARG A 256 -5.44 -11.23 -24.87
CA ARG A 256 -5.01 -11.61 -26.21
C ARG A 256 -5.79 -12.81 -26.71
N CYS A 257 -5.85 -12.93 -28.03
CA CYS A 257 -6.31 -14.13 -28.70
C CYS A 257 -5.49 -15.33 -28.21
N GLY A 258 -6.14 -16.47 -27.96
CA GLY A 258 -5.50 -17.70 -27.53
C GLY A 258 -4.68 -18.42 -28.62
N PHE A 259 -4.44 -17.77 -29.75
CA PHE A 259 -3.59 -18.30 -30.81
C PHE A 259 -2.17 -17.76 -30.60
N GLU A 260 -1.17 -18.63 -30.74
CA GLU A 260 0.23 -18.27 -30.49
C GLU A 260 0.68 -17.11 -31.40
N GLY A 261 1.39 -16.13 -30.82
CA GLY A 261 1.83 -14.92 -31.52
C GLY A 261 0.70 -13.92 -31.87
N CYS A 262 -0.56 -14.18 -31.50
CA CYS A 262 -1.65 -13.28 -31.83
C CYS A 262 -1.90 -12.19 -30.78
N ASN A 263 -1.49 -10.97 -31.10
CA ASN A 263 -1.64 -9.80 -30.22
C ASN A 263 -2.97 -9.04 -30.37
N THR A 264 -3.94 -9.62 -31.07
CA THR A 264 -5.26 -9.00 -31.26
C THR A 264 -6.22 -9.37 -30.15
N GLN A 265 -7.14 -8.45 -29.85
CA GLN A 265 -8.15 -8.66 -28.81
C GLN A 265 -9.15 -9.74 -29.26
N PRO A 266 -9.47 -10.73 -28.40
CA PRO A 266 -10.42 -11.75 -28.75
C PRO A 266 -11.86 -11.26 -28.56
N TYR A 267 -12.68 -11.48 -29.59
CA TYR A 267 -14.10 -11.16 -29.60
C TYR A 267 -14.97 -12.42 -29.76
N TYR A 268 -14.41 -13.49 -30.31
CA TYR A 268 -15.10 -14.73 -30.63
C TYR A 268 -14.88 -15.79 -29.55
N GLY A 269 -15.94 -16.46 -29.14
CA GLY A 269 -15.93 -17.56 -28.19
C GLY A 269 -16.99 -18.60 -28.55
N MET A 270 -17.08 -19.68 -27.79
CA MET A 270 -18.11 -20.70 -28.00
C MET A 270 -19.48 -20.20 -27.52
N PRO A 271 -20.59 -20.75 -28.03
CA PRO A 271 -21.92 -20.38 -27.57
C PRO A 271 -22.05 -20.49 -26.04
N GLY A 272 -22.44 -19.39 -25.40
CA GLY A 272 -22.54 -19.29 -23.93
C GLY A 272 -21.30 -18.75 -23.21
N ASP A 273 -20.17 -18.57 -23.91
CA ASP A 273 -18.99 -17.95 -23.31
C ASP A 273 -19.25 -16.48 -22.96
N LYS A 274 -18.84 -16.08 -21.76
CA LYS A 274 -18.96 -14.66 -21.32
C LYS A 274 -17.88 -13.76 -21.94
N ARG A 275 -16.85 -14.34 -22.56
CA ARG A 275 -15.66 -13.63 -23.07
C ARG A 275 -15.07 -14.38 -24.26
N GLY A 276 -14.63 -13.65 -25.28
CA GLY A 276 -13.97 -14.24 -26.43
C GLY A 276 -12.62 -14.86 -26.07
N SER A 277 -12.28 -15.95 -26.75
CA SER A 277 -10.99 -16.65 -26.74
C SER A 277 -10.19 -16.38 -28.01
N ARG A 278 -10.85 -16.11 -29.14
CA ARG A 278 -10.22 -15.89 -30.45
C ARG A 278 -10.56 -14.54 -31.07
N CYS A 279 -9.68 -14.04 -31.92
CA CYS A 279 -9.94 -12.85 -32.74
C CYS A 279 -10.68 -13.22 -34.03
N SER A 280 -11.05 -12.22 -34.83
CA SER A 280 -11.73 -12.44 -36.11
C SER A 280 -10.92 -13.27 -37.10
N LYS A 281 -9.58 -13.16 -37.09
CA LYS A 281 -8.69 -13.91 -37.98
C LYS A 281 -8.48 -15.36 -37.54
N HIS A 282 -8.62 -15.65 -36.26
CA HIS A 282 -8.40 -16.98 -35.68
C HIS A 282 -9.70 -17.59 -35.16
N ARG A 283 -10.83 -17.17 -35.73
CA ARG A 283 -12.16 -17.69 -35.41
C ARG A 283 -12.24 -19.12 -35.91
N GLU A 284 -12.59 -20.03 -35.01
CA GLU A 284 -12.82 -21.45 -35.33
C GLU A 284 -14.31 -21.67 -35.66
N GLU A 285 -14.58 -22.81 -36.29
CA GLU A 285 -15.95 -23.23 -36.60
C GLU A 285 -16.78 -23.34 -35.31
N GLY A 286 -18.03 -22.87 -35.36
CA GLY A 286 -18.91 -22.82 -34.18
C GLY A 286 -18.69 -21.61 -33.25
N MET A 287 -17.65 -20.78 -33.43
CA MET A 287 -17.47 -19.59 -32.60
C MET A 287 -18.38 -18.41 -33.00
N GLU A 288 -18.94 -17.73 -32.00
CA GLU A 288 -19.77 -16.52 -32.13
C GLU A 288 -19.12 -15.28 -31.49
N ASP A 289 -19.50 -14.08 -31.95
CA ASP A 289 -19.07 -12.83 -31.31
C ASP A 289 -19.79 -12.67 -29.98
N VAL A 290 -19.09 -12.99 -28.88
CA VAL A 290 -19.60 -12.89 -27.51
C VAL A 290 -19.36 -11.50 -26.90
N HIS A 291 -18.68 -10.62 -27.62
CA HIS A 291 -18.37 -9.27 -27.15
C HIS A 291 -19.41 -8.24 -27.58
N ASN A 292 -19.87 -8.31 -28.83
CA ASN A 292 -20.89 -7.44 -29.39
C ASN A 292 -22.26 -8.10 -29.26
N ARG A 293 -23.26 -7.32 -28.81
CA ARG A 293 -24.63 -7.86 -28.69
C ARG A 293 -25.19 -8.11 -30.07
N ARG A 294 -25.86 -9.23 -30.29
CA ARG A 294 -26.60 -9.51 -31.52
C ARG A 294 -27.92 -8.72 -31.56
N CYS A 295 -28.43 -8.53 -32.77
CA CYS A 295 -29.78 -8.04 -33.00
C CYS A 295 -30.80 -8.98 -32.33
N LYS A 296 -31.82 -8.40 -31.67
CA LYS A 296 -32.91 -9.15 -31.03
C LYS A 296 -33.87 -9.80 -32.03
N PHE A 297 -33.92 -9.31 -33.27
CA PHE A 297 -34.75 -9.88 -34.33
C PHE A 297 -34.36 -11.35 -34.59
N GLU A 298 -35.33 -12.25 -34.56
CA GLU A 298 -35.10 -13.68 -34.74
C GLU A 298 -34.43 -13.96 -36.10
N GLY A 299 -33.43 -14.85 -36.09
CA GLY A 299 -32.63 -15.15 -37.29
C GLY A 299 -31.62 -14.06 -37.70
N CYS A 300 -31.53 -12.93 -37.00
CA CYS A 300 -30.56 -11.88 -37.34
C CYS A 300 -29.23 -12.03 -36.59
N ASN A 301 -28.18 -12.42 -37.31
CA ASN A 301 -26.81 -12.55 -36.78
C ASN A 301 -25.98 -11.26 -36.87
N VAL A 302 -26.60 -10.15 -37.25
CA VAL A 302 -25.92 -8.84 -37.31
C VAL A 302 -25.82 -8.24 -35.91
N SER A 303 -24.69 -7.62 -35.60
CA SER A 303 -24.50 -6.93 -34.32
C SER A 303 -25.52 -5.79 -34.15
N ALA A 304 -26.07 -5.68 -32.95
CA ALA A 304 -26.97 -4.62 -32.57
C ALA A 304 -26.19 -3.30 -32.43
N SER A 305 -26.65 -2.28 -33.14
CA SER A 305 -26.09 -0.93 -33.14
C SER A 305 -27.14 0.15 -32.87
N PHE A 306 -28.43 -0.18 -32.86
CA PHE A 306 -29.57 0.70 -32.63
C PHE A 306 -30.33 0.32 -31.36
N GLY A 307 -30.81 1.32 -30.62
CA GLY A 307 -31.63 1.12 -29.42
C GLY A 307 -32.19 2.43 -28.85
N PRO A 308 -33.01 2.36 -27.81
CA PRO A 308 -33.56 3.53 -27.15
C PRO A 308 -32.46 4.30 -26.40
N ARG A 309 -32.52 5.64 -26.41
CA ARG A 309 -31.60 6.51 -25.63
C ARG A 309 -31.99 6.57 -24.14
N VAL A 310 -32.09 5.40 -23.51
CA VAL A 310 -32.40 5.27 -22.08
C VAL A 310 -31.13 4.88 -21.33
N ARG A 311 -30.85 5.56 -20.21
CA ARG A 311 -29.67 5.28 -19.37
C ARG A 311 -29.70 3.82 -18.91
N GLY A 312 -28.67 3.05 -19.26
CA GLY A 312 -28.54 1.64 -18.89
C GLY A 312 -29.05 0.64 -19.94
N MET A 313 -29.81 1.09 -20.96
CA MET A 313 -30.15 0.25 -22.11
C MET A 313 -29.06 0.34 -23.18
N GLY A 314 -28.70 -0.81 -23.75
CA GLY A 314 -27.74 -0.88 -24.87
C GLY A 314 -28.44 -1.11 -26.20
N ALA A 315 -27.66 -1.17 -27.28
CA ALA A 315 -28.17 -1.51 -28.58
C ALA A 315 -28.87 -2.89 -28.56
N THR A 316 -30.03 -2.96 -29.21
CA THR A 316 -30.87 -4.15 -29.30
C THR A 316 -31.12 -4.59 -30.73
N HIS A 317 -31.07 -3.70 -31.71
CA HIS A 317 -31.35 -4.00 -33.11
C HIS A 317 -30.20 -3.57 -34.01
N CYS A 318 -30.04 -4.22 -35.16
CA CYS A 318 -29.10 -3.78 -36.19
C CYS A 318 -29.70 -2.64 -37.03
N ALA A 319 -28.94 -2.08 -37.97
CA ALA A 319 -29.41 -1.01 -38.84
C ALA A 319 -30.66 -1.40 -39.66
N LYS A 320 -30.75 -2.66 -40.08
CA LYS A 320 -31.86 -3.19 -40.89
C LYS A 320 -33.15 -3.39 -40.08
N HIS A 321 -33.03 -3.74 -38.81
CA HIS A 321 -34.18 -4.04 -37.93
C HIS A 321 -34.43 -2.92 -36.90
N ARG A 322 -33.96 -1.70 -37.15
CA ARG A 322 -34.16 -0.57 -36.23
C ARG A 322 -35.65 -0.19 -36.22
N LEU A 323 -36.20 0.00 -35.02
CA LEU A 323 -37.53 0.62 -34.89
C LEU A 323 -37.42 2.15 -35.07
N PRO A 324 -38.48 2.84 -35.52
CA PRO A 324 -38.45 4.29 -35.78
C PRO A 324 -37.95 5.12 -34.59
N GLN A 325 -38.29 4.72 -33.35
CA GLN A 325 -37.86 5.35 -32.11
C GLN A 325 -36.42 5.03 -31.66
N MET A 326 -35.67 4.21 -32.41
CA MET A 326 -34.31 3.79 -32.04
C MET A 326 -33.24 4.67 -32.66
N ALA A 327 -32.31 5.15 -31.83
CA ALA A 327 -31.15 5.89 -32.28
C ALA A 327 -29.93 4.97 -32.40
N PRO A 328 -28.93 5.34 -33.22
CA PRO A 328 -27.64 4.67 -33.19
C PRO A 328 -26.99 4.84 -31.81
N LEU A 329 -26.64 3.72 -31.19
CA LEU A 329 -25.93 3.61 -29.92
C LEU A 329 -24.53 3.08 -30.21
N TYR A 330 -23.66 3.95 -30.71
CA TYR A 330 -22.23 3.65 -30.80
C TYR A 330 -21.68 3.45 -29.38
N ARG A 331 -21.07 2.29 -29.10
CA ARG A 331 -20.26 2.14 -27.89
C ARG A 331 -19.24 3.26 -27.91
N ARG A 332 -19.22 4.10 -26.87
CA ARG A 332 -18.07 4.96 -26.62
C ARG A 332 -16.89 4.01 -26.47
N LYS A 333 -16.02 3.95 -27.49
CA LYS A 333 -14.65 3.47 -27.28
C LYS A 333 -14.15 4.28 -26.09
N ASN A 334 -13.56 3.62 -25.08
CA ASN A 334 -12.76 4.32 -24.09
C ASN A 334 -11.63 5.02 -24.87
N MET A 335 -11.90 6.23 -25.37
CA MET A 335 -10.86 7.14 -25.78
C MET A 335 -10.19 7.52 -24.47
N GLY A 336 -9.00 6.97 -24.23
CA GLY A 336 -8.07 7.60 -23.30
C GLY A 336 -8.07 9.10 -23.61
N SER A 337 -8.30 9.90 -22.58
CA SER A 337 -8.09 11.35 -22.53
C SER A 337 -7.74 11.97 -23.88
N ARG A 338 -8.76 12.33 -24.67
CA ARG A 338 -8.58 13.33 -25.73
C ARG A 338 -8.14 14.59 -25.01
N VAL A 339 -6.85 14.89 -25.12
CA VAL A 339 -6.35 16.26 -24.99
C VAL A 339 -7.19 17.08 -25.96
N LEU A 340 -7.94 18.04 -25.42
CA LEU A 340 -8.60 19.06 -26.22
C LEU A 340 -7.47 19.88 -26.83
N GLU A 341 -7.04 19.52 -28.04
CA GLU A 341 -6.35 20.47 -28.90
C GLU A 341 -7.34 21.60 -29.18
N ASN A 342 -7.11 22.72 -28.50
CA ASN A 342 -7.69 24.00 -28.85
C ASN A 342 -7.28 24.31 -30.29
N ARG A 343 -8.16 24.04 -31.25
CA ARG A 343 -8.11 24.69 -32.55
C ARG A 343 -8.44 26.16 -32.31
N VAL A 344 -7.39 26.96 -32.20
CA VAL A 344 -7.41 28.40 -32.41
C VAL A 344 -7.92 28.61 -33.84
N TYR A 345 -9.21 28.87 -34.00
CA TYR A 345 -9.72 29.47 -35.23
C TYR A 345 -9.36 30.96 -35.17
N GLY A 346 -8.15 31.27 -35.62
CA GLY A 346 -7.75 32.63 -35.96
C GLY A 346 -8.61 33.09 -37.14
N THR A 347 -9.49 34.04 -36.88
CA THR A 347 -10.33 34.71 -37.88
C THR A 347 -9.43 35.56 -38.78
N TYR A 348 -9.03 35.04 -39.93
CA TYR A 348 -8.55 35.85 -41.04
C TYR A 348 -9.76 36.50 -41.72
N GLN A 349 -9.96 37.80 -41.47
CA GLN A 349 -10.91 38.62 -42.21
C GLN A 349 -10.31 38.97 -43.59
N PRO A 350 -11.01 38.72 -44.71
CA PRO A 350 -10.63 39.32 -45.98
C PRO A 350 -11.12 40.77 -46.05
N MET A 351 -10.16 41.71 -46.15
CA MET A 351 -10.42 43.11 -46.50
C MET A 351 -11.09 43.18 -47.88
N ARG A 352 -12.35 43.60 -47.92
CA ARG A 352 -13.02 44.02 -49.15
C ARG A 352 -12.58 45.46 -49.47
N LEU A 353 -11.77 45.61 -50.51
CA LEU A 353 -11.57 46.88 -51.21
C LEU A 353 -12.90 47.29 -51.86
N GLN A 354 -13.49 48.38 -51.36
CA GLN A 354 -14.58 49.08 -52.04
C GLN A 354 -13.97 50.05 -53.05
N CYS A 355 -14.18 49.79 -54.35
CA CYS A 355 -14.09 50.83 -55.37
C CYS A 355 -15.19 51.86 -55.12
N ARG A 356 -14.83 53.10 -54.79
CA ARG A 356 -15.67 54.27 -55.08
C ARG A 356 -15.22 54.85 -56.42
N ARG A 357 -16.18 54.96 -57.34
CA ARG A 357 -16.09 55.85 -58.49
C ARG A 357 -16.05 57.29 -57.99
N THR A 358 -15.06 58.05 -58.44
CA THR A 358 -15.22 59.30 -59.18
C THR A 358 -13.98 59.48 -60.03
#